data_AF-E8V7I3-F1
#
_entry.id   AF-E8V7I3-F1
#
_cell.length_a   1.000
_cell.length_b   1.000
_cell.length_c   1.000
_cell.angle_alpha   90.00
_cell.angle_beta   90.00
_cell.angle_gamma   90.00
#
_symmetry.space_group_name_H-M   'P 1'
#
loop_
_entity.id
_entity.type
_entity.pdbx_description
1 polymer ?
#
loop_
_entity_poly.entity_id
_entity_poly.type
_entity_poly.pdbx_seq_one_letter_code
_entity_poly.pdbx_strand_id
1 'polypeptide(L)'
;MLNKRIHLYIVSALLSAPTALFAQICPAPPIPIWSGEGGVPTGYGNRKVFLSPNQHSITIPWPNPDGTETKRRFNLHNDIDPNLRVQIEDTSSGFRYTYHLENGKQSKDSLNSFNLAIYPDTETQAEAEL
;
A
#
# COMPACT_ATOMS: atom_id res chain seq x y z
N MET A 1 -25.68 -66.53 13.91
CA MET A 1 -25.40 -66.27 12.48
C MET A 1 -24.82 -64.86 12.41
N LEU A 2 -23.50 -64.67 12.54
CA LEU A 2 -22.42 -64.86 11.56
C LEU A 2 -22.37 -63.73 10.50
N ASN A 3 -21.40 -62.82 10.71
CA ASN A 3 -20.58 -62.10 9.71
C ASN A 3 -21.29 -61.12 8.74
N LYS A 4 -20.70 -59.99 8.34
CA LYS A 4 -19.28 -59.69 8.09
C LYS A 4 -19.11 -58.16 8.01
N ARG A 5 -18.07 -57.63 8.65
CA ARG A 5 -17.46 -56.34 8.30
C ARG A 5 -16.89 -56.43 6.88
N ILE A 6 -17.13 -55.43 6.04
CA ILE A 6 -16.28 -55.14 4.89
C ILE A 6 -15.96 -53.64 4.94
N HIS A 7 -14.77 -53.33 5.45
CA HIS A 7 -14.11 -52.06 5.22
C HIS A 7 -13.63 -52.05 3.77
N LEU A 8 -14.13 -51.12 2.97
CA LEU A 8 -13.55 -50.80 1.66
C LEU A 8 -12.85 -49.45 1.78
N TYR A 9 -11.53 -49.50 1.94
CA TYR A 9 -10.65 -48.35 1.85
C TYR A 9 -10.53 -47.96 0.37
N ILE A 10 -11.07 -46.80 -0.01
CA ILE A 10 -10.71 -46.15 -1.27
C ILE A 10 -9.72 -45.04 -0.92
N VAL A 11 -8.45 -45.37 -1.06
CA VAL A 11 -7.35 -44.39 -1.07
C VAL A 11 -7.47 -43.63 -2.40
N SER A 12 -8.10 -42.46 -2.35
CA SER A 12 -8.01 -41.49 -3.45
C SER A 12 -6.86 -40.54 -3.13
N ALA A 13 -5.69 -40.81 -3.69
CA ALA A 13 -4.59 -39.86 -3.73
C ALA A 13 -4.99 -38.71 -4.68
N LEU A 14 -5.55 -37.63 -4.12
CA LEU A 14 -5.68 -36.38 -4.86
C LEU A 14 -4.29 -35.74 -4.93
N LEU A 15 -3.69 -35.80 -6.12
CA LEU A 15 -2.49 -35.09 -6.50
C LEU A 15 -2.77 -33.58 -6.37
N SER A 16 -2.38 -32.98 -5.25
CA SER A 16 -2.46 -31.54 -5.06
C SER A 16 -1.40 -30.87 -5.93
N ALA A 17 -1.78 -30.49 -7.15
CA ALA A 17 -0.99 -29.56 -7.95
C ALA A 17 -0.91 -28.23 -7.18
N PRO A 18 0.29 -27.67 -6.93
CA PRO A 18 0.39 -26.32 -6.41
C PRO A 18 -0.08 -25.37 -7.51
N THR A 19 -1.33 -24.92 -7.45
CA THR A 19 -1.73 -23.73 -8.20
C THR A 19 -1.03 -22.54 -7.56
N ALA A 20 0.18 -22.26 -8.05
CA ALA A 20 0.85 -20.99 -7.85
C ALA A 20 -0.03 -19.89 -8.49
N LEU A 21 -0.89 -19.27 -7.68
CA LEU A 21 -1.57 -18.04 -8.05
C LEU A 21 -0.56 -16.89 -7.98
N PHE A 22 0.22 -16.73 -9.06
CA PHE A 22 0.83 -15.46 -9.41
C PHE A 22 -0.27 -14.49 -9.87
N ALA A 23 -1.03 -13.94 -8.93
CA ALA A 23 -2.08 -12.96 -9.22
C ALA A 23 -1.86 -11.69 -8.42
N GLN A 24 -0.70 -11.03 -8.57
CA GLN A 24 -0.51 -9.68 -8.04
C GLN A 24 0.70 -8.91 -8.63
N ILE A 25 1.00 -9.06 -9.93
CA ILE A 25 2.04 -8.24 -10.61
C ILE A 25 1.42 -7.11 -11.48
N CYS A 26 0.09 -7.03 -11.58
CA CYS A 26 -0.53 -5.83 -12.16
C CYS A 26 -0.73 -4.79 -11.06
N PRO A 27 -0.12 -3.59 -11.16
CA PRO A 27 -0.45 -2.51 -10.25
C PRO A 27 -1.95 -2.24 -10.34
N ALA A 28 -2.63 -2.25 -9.20
CA ALA A 28 -4.05 -1.94 -9.15
C ALA A 28 -4.26 -0.56 -9.82
N PRO A 29 -5.28 -0.42 -10.68
CA PRO A 29 -5.54 0.88 -11.30
C PRO A 29 -5.80 1.91 -10.19
N PRO A 30 -5.36 3.17 -10.36
CA PRO A 30 -5.44 4.17 -9.30
C PRO A 30 -6.87 4.31 -8.78
N ILE A 31 -7.00 4.67 -7.51
CA ILE A 31 -8.29 4.97 -6.90
C ILE A 31 -8.87 6.20 -7.62
N PRO A 32 -10.11 6.14 -8.14
CA PRO A 32 -10.71 7.25 -8.88
C PRO A 32 -10.95 8.45 -7.97
N ILE A 33 -10.97 9.65 -8.55
CA ILE A 33 -11.19 10.89 -7.84
C ILE A 33 -12.66 11.30 -7.96
N TRP A 34 -13.34 11.50 -6.84
CA TRP A 34 -14.69 12.07 -6.80
C TRP A 34 -14.90 12.80 -5.47
N SER A 35 -15.52 13.98 -5.53
CA SER A 35 -15.74 14.84 -4.35
C SER A 35 -16.72 14.26 -3.34
N GLY A 36 -17.51 13.27 -3.75
CA GLY A 36 -18.68 12.83 -2.99
C GLY A 36 -19.91 13.70 -3.24
N GLU A 37 -19.85 14.73 -4.07
CA GLU A 37 -21.01 15.56 -4.40
C GLU A 37 -21.72 15.06 -5.66
N GLY A 38 -23.06 15.15 -5.67
CA GLY A 38 -23.89 14.64 -6.75
C GLY A 38 -23.90 13.11 -6.85
N GLY A 39 -24.18 12.59 -8.05
CA GLY A 39 -24.07 11.16 -8.36
C GLY A 39 -22.62 10.75 -8.65
N VAL A 40 -22.32 9.46 -8.48
CA VAL A 40 -21.03 8.90 -8.91
C VAL A 40 -20.91 9.04 -10.44
N PRO A 41 -19.79 9.58 -10.96
CA PRO A 41 -19.59 9.68 -12.40
C PRO A 41 -19.66 8.32 -13.11
N THR A 42 -20.37 8.27 -14.23
CA THR A 42 -20.62 7.05 -15.02
C THR A 42 -19.33 6.38 -15.53
N GLY A 43 -18.25 7.15 -15.70
CA GLY A 43 -16.93 6.66 -16.10
C GLY A 43 -16.22 5.76 -15.09
N TYR A 44 -16.73 5.62 -13.86
CA TYR A 44 -16.11 4.81 -12.81
C TYR A 44 -16.69 3.40 -12.66
N GLY A 45 -17.66 3.01 -13.49
CA GLY A 45 -18.21 1.65 -13.51
C GLY A 45 -18.74 1.21 -12.15
N ASN A 46 -18.29 0.05 -11.67
CA ASN A 46 -18.71 -0.54 -10.39
C ASN A 46 -17.85 -0.13 -9.18
N ARG A 47 -16.96 0.86 -9.33
CA ARG A 47 -16.09 1.29 -8.23
C ARG A 47 -16.92 1.89 -7.08
N LYS A 48 -16.50 1.60 -5.85
CA LYS A 48 -17.19 2.04 -4.62
C LYS A 48 -16.31 2.83 -3.65
N VAL A 49 -15.03 3.00 -3.98
CA VAL A 49 -14.09 3.78 -3.17
C VAL A 49 -13.50 4.86 -4.06
N PHE A 50 -13.57 6.09 -3.57
CA PHE A 50 -13.13 7.27 -4.30
C PHE A 50 -12.24 8.12 -3.41
N LEU A 51 -11.17 8.67 -3.95
CA LEU A 51 -10.38 9.69 -3.29
C LEU A 51 -11.05 11.06 -3.48
N SER A 52 -10.99 11.91 -2.46
CA SER A 52 -11.35 13.31 -2.64
C SER A 52 -10.35 14.02 -3.58
N PRO A 53 -10.74 15.13 -4.23
CA PRO A 53 -9.84 15.89 -5.11
C PRO A 53 -8.52 16.33 -4.46
N ASN A 54 -8.55 16.62 -3.16
CA ASN A 54 -7.37 16.96 -2.37
C ASN A 54 -6.63 15.74 -1.80
N GLN A 55 -7.08 14.51 -2.09
CA GLN A 55 -6.44 13.25 -1.71
C GLN A 55 -6.26 12.99 -0.20
N HIS A 56 -6.94 13.76 0.65
CA HIS A 56 -6.89 13.62 2.11
C HIS A 56 -8.08 12.87 2.70
N SER A 57 -8.97 12.34 1.87
CA SER A 57 -10.09 11.55 2.35
C SER A 57 -10.55 10.56 1.28
N ILE A 58 -11.17 9.47 1.74
CA ILE A 58 -11.90 8.55 0.89
C ILE A 58 -13.40 8.73 1.09
N THR A 59 -14.16 8.62 0.01
CA THR A 59 -15.61 8.60 0.01
C THR A 59 -16.11 7.25 -0.48
N ILE A 60 -17.06 6.68 0.24
CA ILE A 60 -17.69 5.39 -0.07
C ILE A 60 -19.21 5.57 -0.12
N PRO A 61 -19.85 5.40 -1.30
CA PRO A 61 -21.29 5.23 -1.39
C PRO A 61 -21.68 3.92 -0.72
N TRP A 62 -22.51 4.01 0.31
CA TRP A 62 -22.96 2.88 1.10
C TRP A 62 -24.46 2.67 0.86
N PRO A 63 -24.87 1.53 0.29
CA PRO A 63 -26.29 1.26 0.06
C PRO A 63 -27.02 1.03 1.39
N ASN A 64 -28.21 1.60 1.50
CA ASN A 64 -29.11 1.44 2.63
C ASN A 64 -30.19 0.40 2.31
N PRO A 65 -30.82 -0.23 3.32
CA PRO A 65 -31.88 -1.21 3.12
C PRO A 65 -33.11 -0.68 2.36
N ASP A 66 -33.35 0.63 2.43
CA ASP A 66 -34.45 1.32 1.74
C ASP A 66 -34.14 1.61 0.26
N GLY A 67 -32.97 1.20 -0.25
CA GLY A 67 -32.52 1.44 -1.62
C GLY A 67 -31.87 2.80 -1.85
N THR A 68 -31.77 3.65 -0.82
CA THR A 68 -30.99 4.90 -0.91
C THR A 68 -29.49 4.63 -0.72
N GLU A 69 -28.64 5.62 -0.98
CA GLU A 69 -27.20 5.54 -0.69
C GLU A 69 -26.80 6.65 0.31
N THR A 70 -26.06 6.27 1.35
CA THR A 70 -25.37 7.20 2.24
C THR A 70 -23.89 7.27 1.90
N LYS A 71 -23.33 8.47 1.83
CA LYS A 71 -21.91 8.66 1.54
C LYS A 71 -21.13 8.69 2.84
N ARG A 72 -20.20 7.76 3.01
CA ARG A 72 -19.28 7.73 4.16
C ARG A 72 -17.95 8.32 3.77
N ARG A 73 -17.47 9.27 4.57
CA ARG A 73 -16.18 9.93 4.35
C ARG A 73 -15.21 9.53 5.46
N PHE A 74 -14.00 9.13 5.09
CA PHE A 74 -12.94 8.82 6.03
C PHE A 74 -11.73 9.66 5.68
N ASN A 75 -11.16 10.35 6.66
CA ASN A 75 -9.92 11.09 6.45
C ASN A 75 -8.76 10.11 6.31
N LEU A 76 -7.87 10.39 5.38
CA LEU A 76 -6.60 9.71 5.25
C LEU A 76 -5.61 10.44 6.16
N HIS A 77 -4.86 9.66 6.95
CA HIS A 77 -3.79 10.17 7.79
C HIS A 77 -2.52 10.37 6.96
N ASN A 78 -2.59 11.27 5.97
CA ASN A 78 -1.54 11.52 4.99
C ASN A 78 -1.19 13.01 4.85
N ASP A 79 -1.60 13.85 5.79
CA ASP A 79 -1.23 15.27 5.87
C ASP A 79 0.07 15.40 6.68
N ILE A 80 1.16 14.93 6.04
CA ILE A 80 2.53 14.97 6.56
C ILE A 80 3.34 16.03 5.81
N ASP A 81 4.02 16.87 6.58
CA ASP A 81 4.95 17.90 6.09
C ASP A 81 6.31 17.61 6.73
N PRO A 82 7.15 16.75 6.16
CA PRO A 82 8.40 16.34 6.80
C PRO A 82 9.45 17.46 6.74
N ASN A 83 10.10 17.72 7.87
CA ASN A 83 11.27 18.60 7.94
C ASN A 83 12.53 17.75 8.10
N LEU A 84 13.40 17.76 7.09
CA LEU A 84 14.66 17.02 7.08
C LEU A 84 15.84 17.99 7.20
N ARG A 85 16.72 17.75 8.17
CA ARG A 85 18.02 18.42 8.29
C ARG A 85 19.13 17.41 8.23
N VAL A 86 20.18 17.73 7.47
CA VAL A 86 21.35 16.87 7.31
C VAL A 86 22.55 17.59 7.92
N GLN A 87 23.25 16.90 8.81
CA GLN A 87 24.54 17.32 9.33
C GLN A 87 25.62 16.44 8.73
N ILE A 88 26.70 17.05 8.26
CA ILE A 88 27.83 16.37 7.64
C ILE A 88 29.05 16.66 8.49
N GLU A 89 29.76 15.60 8.87
CA GLU A 89 30.98 15.67 9.65
C GLU A 89 32.10 14.98 8.88
N ASP A 90 33.23 15.67 8.74
CA ASP A 90 34.46 15.08 8.22
C ASP A 90 35.10 14.23 9.32
N THR A 91 35.53 13.03 8.95
CA THR A 91 36.17 12.06 9.83
C THR A 91 37.45 11.56 9.16
N SER A 92 38.38 11.00 9.93
CA SER A 92 39.64 10.49 9.40
C SER A 92 39.48 9.38 8.34
N SER A 93 38.29 8.77 8.22
CA SER A 93 37.97 7.70 7.28
C SER A 93 36.87 8.06 6.27
N GLY A 94 36.49 9.33 6.12
CA GLY A 94 35.44 9.78 5.21
C GLY A 94 34.39 10.66 5.88
N PHE A 95 33.17 10.70 5.35
CA PHE A 95 32.11 11.58 5.84
C PHE A 95 31.06 10.81 6.65
N ARG A 96 30.64 11.39 7.78
CA ARG A 96 29.47 10.94 8.54
C ARG A 96 28.29 11.85 8.26
N TYR A 97 27.16 11.25 7.89
CA TYR A 97 25.90 11.95 7.66
C TYR A 97 24.92 11.63 8.80
N THR A 98 24.44 12.66 9.48
CA THR A 98 23.39 12.55 10.50
C THR A 98 22.12 13.21 9.98
N TYR A 99 21.05 12.42 9.91
CA TYR A 99 19.75 12.87 9.42
C TYR A 99 18.81 13.12 10.60
N HIS A 100 18.33 14.35 10.72
CA HIS A 100 17.29 14.73 11.67
C HIS A 100 15.99 14.92 10.89
N LEU A 101 15.09 13.93 11.02
CA LEU A 101 13.77 13.94 10.40
C LEU A 101 12.71 14.14 11.47
N GLU A 102 11.89 15.18 11.30
CA GLU A 102 10.81 15.53 12.22
C GLU A 102 9.54 15.93 11.46
N ASN A 103 8.40 15.93 12.15
CA ASN A 103 7.18 16.55 11.63
C ASN A 103 7.36 18.07 11.57
N GLY A 104 7.17 18.64 10.39
CA GLY A 104 7.09 20.07 10.14
C GLY A 104 5.81 20.68 10.72
N LYS A 105 5.80 22.01 10.83
CA LYS A 105 4.75 22.79 11.52
C LYS A 105 3.37 22.62 10.90
N GLN A 106 3.29 22.23 9.63
CA GLN A 106 2.02 22.07 8.92
C GLN A 106 1.50 20.63 8.99
N SER A 107 2.28 19.68 9.52
CA SER A 107 1.85 18.29 9.64
C SER A 107 0.63 18.18 10.56
N LYS A 108 -0.40 17.47 10.11
CA LYS A 108 -1.53 17.05 10.97
C LYS A 108 -1.42 15.59 11.41
N ASP A 109 -0.65 14.80 10.68
CA ASP A 109 -0.41 13.39 10.96
C ASP A 109 1.06 13.12 11.35
N SER A 110 1.28 12.10 12.18
CA SER A 110 2.62 11.75 12.66
C SER A 110 3.45 11.04 11.60
N LEU A 111 4.72 11.41 11.50
CA LEU A 111 5.72 10.67 10.75
C LEU A 111 6.11 9.42 11.55
N ASN A 112 5.68 8.25 11.07
CA ASN A 112 5.87 6.98 11.79
C ASN A 112 6.99 6.10 11.23
N SER A 113 7.34 6.28 9.95
CA SER A 113 8.34 5.46 9.25
C SER A 113 9.03 6.24 8.14
N PHE A 114 10.33 6.03 7.97
CA PHE A 114 11.08 6.54 6.82
C PHE A 114 12.08 5.50 6.34
N ASN A 115 12.44 5.57 5.06
CA ASN A 115 13.49 4.75 4.47
C ASN A 115 14.50 5.67 3.78
N LEU A 116 15.78 5.41 3.99
CA LEU A 116 16.87 6.06 3.26
C LEU A 116 17.36 5.12 2.16
N ALA A 117 17.23 5.53 0.91
CA ALA A 117 17.78 4.80 -0.22
C ALA A 117 19.08 5.47 -0.66
N ILE A 118 20.19 4.71 -0.61
CA ILE A 118 21.51 5.16 -1.05
C ILE A 118 21.79 4.42 -2.36
N TYR A 119 21.96 5.18 -3.43
CA TYR A 119 22.38 4.63 -4.72
C TYR A 119 23.88 4.89 -4.87
N PRO A 120 24.69 3.86 -5.17
CA PRO A 120 26.09 4.08 -5.48
C PRO A 120 26.19 4.95 -6.73
N ASP A 121 27.09 5.94 -6.69
CA ASP A 121 27.41 6.72 -7.88
C ASP A 121 28.23 5.83 -8.82
N THR A 122 27.71 5.60 -10.02
CA THR A 122 28.33 4.70 -11.01
C THR A 122 29.69 5.21 -11.50
N GLU A 123 30.00 6.49 -11.31
CA GLU A 123 31.31 7.05 -11.69
C GLU A 123 32.41 6.74 -10.67
N THR A 124 32.10 6.53 -9.39
CA THR A 124 33.11 6.26 -8.35
C THR A 124 33.61 4.80 -8.35
N GLN A 125 32.88 3.87 -8.98
CA GLN A 125 33.29 2.46 -9.06
C GLN A 125 34.36 2.18 -10.12
N ALA A 126 34.55 3.06 -11.10
CA ALA A 126 35.50 2.83 -12.20
C ALA A 126 36.97 3.10 -11.81
N GLU A 127 37.23 3.88 -10.76
CA GLU A 127 38.60 4.23 -10.32
C GLU A 127 39.19 3.24 -9.29
N ALA A 128 38.39 2.33 -8.73
CA ALA A 128 38.86 1.39 -7.70
C ALA A 128 39.42 0.07 -8.27
N GLU A 129 39.39 -0.14 -9.60
CA GLU A 129 39.86 -1.36 -10.27
C GLU A 129 41.08 -1.16 -11.20
N LEU A 130 41.85 -0.07 -11.05
CA LEU A 130 43.10 0.16 -11.80
C LEU A 130 44.35 0.11 -10.92
#